data_AF-A0A0P0NL82-F1
#
_entry.id   AF-A0A0P0NL82-F1
#
_cell.length_a   1.000
_cell.length_b   1.000
_cell.length_c   1.000
_cell.angle_alpha   90.00
_cell.angle_beta   90.00
_cell.angle_gamma   90.00
#
_symmetry.space_group_name_H-M   'P 1'
#
loop_
_entity.id
_entity.type
_entity.pdbx_description
1 polymer ?
#
loop_
_entity_poly.entity_id
_entity_poly.type
_entity_poly.pdbx_seq_one_letter_code
_entity_poly.pdbx_strand_id
1 'polypeptide(L)'
;MYAKFLDWGYFDHPPMVALFIKIGDLLLPSTLGMRFITVITSSLSVLLLWKIVKPYGENIKLFILLFSSIVLFHVYGFITTPDAPLFFFTILFFYIYQRYVAADELKWALLLAIVIACLLYSKYHGILVLGFSILSNLKLLKRPSFWLIVGLAILAFLPHIWWQVENNYPSFYYHVIDRSAAFYKSKFTTEYLLAQLALAGPLVGWFLYRSATLLKTPDAFVRAVKVNFYGVFIFFLFSTFKGRVEAHWTLPGMICLFILAYLYLSKRPVPKWFERLAIVNIVLILLVRMVLLIPIPFLIKNRSVAYYFGNESWAKQIHEKAGDAPVIFMNAFQEPSKYNYYNKTTKGFGYDSRDYRKNQYDIWPLEDSLRNKRVYWVVEDSKGLPGQDTLNTAKGLLYGNWVDSVRMYQKVAVNPLEIPSILEKGKTLKLKLKIENPYDQEIYLGNAGQKWACVLEYGYKKGEDFGEFKILKADLEKLRIPAKQSVTIDAEIESPEANGKYKLIFSLRTDPFSGARNSNMISVTVK
;
A
#
# COMPACT_ATOMS: atom_id res chain seq x y z
N MET A 1 -7.93 -5.32 9.83
CA MET A 1 -6.93 -4.87 10.82
C MET A 1 -6.85 -3.35 10.96
N TYR A 2 -6.65 -2.57 9.89
CA TYR A 2 -6.64 -1.09 10.00
C TYR A 2 -7.85 -0.52 10.76
N ALA A 3 -9.07 -0.94 10.43
CA ALA A 3 -10.29 -0.51 11.14
C ALA A 3 -10.38 -0.96 12.62
N LYS A 4 -9.56 -1.92 13.07
CA LYS A 4 -9.47 -2.31 14.50
C LYS A 4 -8.49 -1.41 15.27
N PHE A 5 -7.51 -0.83 14.57
CA PHE A 5 -6.52 0.10 15.10
C PHE A 5 -6.59 1.40 14.27
N LEU A 6 -7.65 2.17 14.47
CA LEU A 6 -7.81 3.44 13.78
C LEU A 6 -6.71 4.40 14.22
N ASP A 7 -6.12 5.04 13.22
CA ASP A 7 -5.08 6.04 13.44
C ASP A 7 -5.08 7.04 12.28
N TRP A 8 -4.29 8.11 12.40
CA TRP A 8 -4.19 9.17 11.40
C TRP A 8 -3.32 8.79 10.20
N GLY A 9 -2.65 7.64 10.24
CA GLY A 9 -1.91 7.06 9.12
C GLY A 9 -1.58 5.60 9.32
N TYR A 10 -1.04 4.98 8.27
CA TYR A 10 -0.54 3.61 8.27
C TYR A 10 0.76 3.56 7.47
N PHE A 11 1.53 2.48 7.64
CA PHE A 11 2.89 2.28 7.15
C PHE A 11 3.07 2.75 5.72
N ASP A 12 2.21 2.33 4.80
CA ASP A 12 2.30 2.67 3.38
C ASP A 12 1.16 3.58 2.87
N HIS A 13 0.13 3.87 3.67
CA HIS A 13 -1.08 4.58 3.20
C HIS A 13 -1.69 5.53 4.25
N PRO A 14 -2.34 6.61 3.80
CA PRO A 14 -3.22 7.42 4.63
C PRO A 14 -4.50 6.67 5.10
N PRO A 15 -5.29 7.22 6.04
CA PRO A 15 -6.24 6.48 6.86
C PRO A 15 -7.65 6.29 6.28
N MET A 16 -8.02 6.94 5.18
CA MET A 16 -9.43 6.98 4.74
C MET A 16 -10.03 5.59 4.46
N VAL A 17 -9.23 4.65 3.94
CA VAL A 17 -9.70 3.27 3.73
C VAL A 17 -10.09 2.59 5.03
N ALA A 18 -9.36 2.86 6.11
CA ALA A 18 -9.63 2.28 7.42
C ALA A 18 -10.93 2.84 7.99
N LEU A 19 -11.17 4.14 7.81
CA LEU A 19 -12.41 4.79 8.19
C LEU A 19 -13.61 4.24 7.41
N PHE A 20 -13.47 4.06 6.09
CA PHE A 20 -14.51 3.44 5.25
C PHE A 20 -14.88 2.04 5.77
N ILE A 21 -13.87 1.21 6.05
CA ILE A 21 -14.08 -0.13 6.60
C ILE A 21 -14.72 -0.05 7.98
N LYS A 22 -14.27 0.85 8.87
CA LYS A 22 -14.81 0.98 10.23
C LYS A 22 -16.28 1.35 10.22
N ILE A 23 -16.66 2.37 9.47
CA ILE A 23 -18.07 2.81 9.38
C ILE A 23 -18.92 1.66 8.83
N GLY A 24 -18.44 0.97 7.80
CA GLY A 24 -19.13 -0.17 7.24
C GLY A 24 -19.28 -1.37 8.20
N ASP A 25 -18.22 -1.71 8.95
CA ASP A 25 -18.22 -2.76 9.98
C ASP A 25 -19.16 -2.42 11.15
N LEU A 26 -19.27 -1.14 11.52
CA LEU A 26 -20.20 -0.66 12.56
C LEU A 26 -21.67 -0.79 12.12
N LEU A 27 -21.97 -0.50 10.86
CA LEU A 27 -23.33 -0.58 10.33
C LEU A 27 -23.76 -2.03 10.05
N LEU A 28 -22.84 -2.85 9.54
CA LEU A 28 -23.11 -4.23 9.10
C LEU A 28 -21.91 -5.14 9.45
N PRO A 29 -21.83 -5.77 10.63
CA PRO A 29 -20.66 -6.56 11.07
C PRO A 29 -20.42 -7.85 10.26
N SER A 30 -19.98 -7.71 9.01
CA SER A 30 -19.89 -8.77 8.01
C SER A 30 -18.88 -8.41 6.91
N THR A 31 -18.62 -9.38 6.02
CA THR A 31 -17.77 -9.14 4.84
C THR A 31 -18.37 -8.11 3.89
N LEU A 32 -19.70 -7.99 3.86
CA LEU A 32 -20.40 -6.95 3.13
C LEU A 32 -20.19 -5.58 3.78
N GLY A 33 -20.26 -5.49 5.11
CA GLY A 33 -20.03 -4.24 5.84
C GLY A 33 -18.69 -3.61 5.54
N MET A 34 -17.62 -4.41 5.52
CA MET A 34 -16.28 -3.91 5.16
C MET A 34 -16.22 -3.21 3.79
N ARG A 35 -17.18 -3.50 2.90
CA ARG A 35 -17.27 -2.94 1.54
C ARG A 35 -18.41 -1.95 1.38
N PHE A 36 -19.27 -1.80 2.39
CA PHE A 36 -20.54 -1.09 2.26
C PHE A 36 -20.33 0.38 1.85
N ILE A 37 -19.45 1.10 2.56
CA ILE A 37 -19.13 2.50 2.25
C ILE A 37 -18.46 2.64 0.88
N THR A 38 -17.59 1.70 0.50
CA THR A 38 -17.01 1.64 -0.85
C THR A 38 -18.10 1.50 -1.92
N VAL A 39 -19.09 0.61 -1.73
CA VAL A 39 -20.19 0.45 -2.69
C VAL A 39 -21.02 1.74 -2.79
N ILE A 40 -21.40 2.34 -1.66
CA ILE A 40 -22.20 3.58 -1.64
C ILE A 40 -21.47 4.73 -2.33
N THR A 41 -20.19 4.95 -2.00
CA THR A 41 -19.38 6.02 -2.59
C THR A 41 -19.08 5.77 -4.08
N SER A 42 -18.89 4.51 -4.49
CA SER A 42 -18.78 4.14 -5.91
C SER A 42 -20.09 4.37 -6.67
N SER A 43 -21.26 4.08 -6.09
CA SER A 43 -22.56 4.42 -6.69
C SER A 43 -22.76 5.93 -6.80
N LEU A 44 -22.41 6.69 -5.75
CA LEU A 44 -22.48 8.15 -5.78
C LEU A 44 -21.52 8.75 -6.80
N SER A 45 -20.34 8.14 -7.00
CA SER A 45 -19.38 8.53 -8.03
C SER A 45 -19.99 8.49 -9.44
N VAL A 46 -20.84 7.50 -9.75
CA VAL A 46 -21.57 7.45 -11.04
C VAL A 46 -22.45 8.67 -11.22
N LEU A 47 -23.21 9.03 -10.17
CA LEU A 47 -24.10 10.21 -10.20
C LEU A 47 -23.31 11.51 -10.37
N LEU A 48 -22.18 11.64 -9.65
CA LEU A 48 -21.31 12.82 -9.76
C LEU A 48 -20.67 12.92 -11.14
N LEU A 49 -20.18 11.81 -11.71
CA LEU A 49 -19.67 11.77 -13.08
C LEU A 49 -20.73 12.21 -14.09
N TRP A 50 -21.96 11.73 -13.95
CA TRP A 50 -23.07 12.18 -14.79
C TRP A 50 -23.26 13.70 -14.68
N LYS A 51 -23.29 14.24 -13.45
CA LYS A 51 -23.43 15.69 -13.24
C LYS A 51 -22.25 16.50 -13.78
N ILE A 52 -21.04 15.95 -13.82
CA ILE A 52 -19.86 16.60 -14.41
C ILE A 52 -20.02 16.73 -15.93
N VAL A 53 -20.45 15.66 -16.59
CA VAL A 53 -20.47 15.59 -18.06
C VAL A 53 -21.75 16.09 -18.69
N LYS A 54 -22.88 16.05 -17.97
CA LYS A 54 -24.21 16.46 -18.45
C LYS A 54 -24.23 17.86 -19.09
N PRO A 55 -23.56 18.90 -18.55
CA PRO A 55 -23.54 20.23 -19.17
C PRO A 55 -22.91 20.26 -20.58
N TYR A 56 -22.13 19.24 -20.96
CA TYR A 56 -21.46 19.16 -22.25
C TYR A 56 -22.19 18.30 -23.28
N GLY A 57 -23.17 17.49 -22.83
CA GLY A 57 -23.96 16.60 -23.67
C GLY A 57 -24.89 15.73 -22.82
N GLU A 58 -26.11 15.51 -23.30
CA GLU A 58 -27.16 14.77 -22.59
C GLU A 58 -27.44 13.41 -23.26
N ASN A 59 -26.40 12.59 -23.40
CA ASN A 59 -26.51 11.23 -23.93
C ASN A 59 -26.27 10.20 -22.81
N ILE A 60 -27.35 9.79 -22.14
CA ILE A 60 -27.27 8.83 -21.01
C ILE A 60 -26.89 7.41 -21.48
N LYS A 61 -27.31 7.00 -22.68
CA LYS A 61 -26.96 5.69 -23.24
C LYS A 61 -25.45 5.56 -23.45
N LEU A 62 -24.83 6.58 -24.03
CA LEU A 62 -23.38 6.66 -24.18
C LEU A 62 -22.68 6.68 -22.80
N PHE A 63 -23.22 7.43 -21.84
CA PHE A 63 -22.65 7.49 -20.49
C PHE A 63 -22.58 6.10 -19.85
N ILE A 64 -23.70 5.36 -19.87
CA ILE A 64 -23.78 4.00 -19.33
C ILE A 64 -22.83 3.07 -20.08
N LEU A 65 -22.79 3.14 -21.41
CA LEU A 65 -21.92 2.32 -22.25
C LEU A 65 -20.44 2.53 -21.90
N LEU A 66 -19.99 3.79 -21.83
CA LEU A 66 -18.59 4.13 -21.53
C LEU A 66 -18.22 3.75 -20.09
N PHE A 67 -19.07 4.07 -19.11
CA PHE A 67 -18.79 3.80 -17.71
C PHE A 67 -18.67 2.28 -17.48
N SER A 68 -19.60 1.54 -18.06
CA SER A 68 -19.63 0.08 -17.96
C SER A 68 -18.45 -0.59 -18.69
N SER A 69 -17.83 0.08 -19.66
CA SER A 69 -16.72 -0.47 -20.44
C SER A 69 -15.35 -0.33 -19.77
N ILE A 70 -15.17 0.63 -18.86
CA ILE A 70 -13.87 0.83 -18.21
C ILE A 70 -13.71 -0.19 -17.09
N VAL A 71 -12.83 -1.18 -17.30
CA VAL A 71 -12.59 -2.30 -16.38
C VAL A 71 -12.24 -1.81 -14.98
N LEU A 72 -11.37 -0.80 -14.88
CA LEU A 72 -10.85 -0.31 -13.60
C LEU A 72 -11.95 0.24 -12.68
N PHE A 73 -13.02 0.83 -13.22
CA PHE A 73 -14.13 1.35 -12.41
C PHE A 73 -14.87 0.23 -11.69
N HIS A 74 -14.93 -0.97 -12.28
CA HIS A 74 -15.61 -2.12 -11.68
C HIS A 74 -14.79 -2.78 -10.58
N VAL A 75 -13.46 -2.73 -10.65
CA VAL A 75 -12.57 -3.24 -9.58
C VAL A 75 -12.85 -2.49 -8.27
N TYR A 76 -12.89 -1.16 -8.34
CA TYR A 76 -13.15 -0.29 -7.17
C TYR A 76 -14.62 -0.07 -6.87
N GLY A 77 -15.51 -0.72 -7.62
CA GLY A 77 -16.93 -0.81 -7.30
C GLY A 77 -17.23 -1.75 -6.13
N PHE A 78 -16.30 -2.64 -5.75
CA PHE A 78 -16.55 -3.62 -4.67
C PHE A 78 -15.31 -4.01 -3.84
N ILE A 79 -14.09 -3.84 -4.36
CA ILE A 79 -12.88 -4.10 -3.57
C ILE A 79 -12.54 -2.85 -2.77
N THR A 80 -12.44 -2.99 -1.44
CA THR A 80 -12.08 -1.90 -0.55
C THR A 80 -10.57 -1.86 -0.35
N THR A 81 -9.92 -1.01 -1.15
CA THR A 81 -8.51 -0.63 -1.03
C THR A 81 -8.43 0.91 -0.88
N PRO A 82 -7.24 1.48 -0.61
CA PRO A 82 -7.02 2.94 -0.65
C PRO A 82 -7.45 3.61 -1.97
N ASP A 83 -7.55 2.85 -3.06
CA ASP A 83 -8.00 3.35 -4.36
C ASP A 83 -9.52 3.62 -4.42
N ALA A 84 -10.34 2.93 -3.60
CA ALA A 84 -11.77 3.17 -3.54
C ALA A 84 -12.13 4.60 -3.04
N PRO A 85 -11.62 5.08 -1.88
CA PRO A 85 -11.85 6.46 -1.49
C PRO A 85 -11.17 7.44 -2.45
N LEU A 86 -9.99 7.11 -3.02
CA LEU A 86 -9.33 7.94 -4.04
C LEU A 86 -10.22 8.14 -5.26
N PHE A 87 -10.90 7.08 -5.74
CA PHE A 87 -11.84 7.13 -6.84
C PHE A 87 -12.94 8.17 -6.59
N PHE A 88 -13.62 8.04 -5.45
CA PHE A 88 -14.71 8.92 -5.07
C PHE A 88 -14.26 10.37 -4.89
N PHE A 89 -13.22 10.61 -4.09
CA PHE A 89 -12.76 11.97 -3.81
C PHE A 89 -12.12 12.65 -5.01
N THR A 90 -11.56 11.91 -5.98
CA THR A 90 -11.09 12.49 -7.26
C THR A 90 -12.27 12.99 -8.10
N ILE A 91 -13.35 12.20 -8.19
CA ILE A 91 -14.57 12.59 -8.93
C ILE A 91 -15.25 13.76 -8.22
N LEU A 92 -15.37 13.70 -6.90
CA LEU A 92 -15.93 14.79 -6.11
C LEU A 92 -15.07 16.06 -6.23
N PHE A 93 -13.74 15.94 -6.25
CA PHE A 93 -12.84 17.05 -6.53
C PHE A 93 -13.16 17.69 -7.88
N PHE A 94 -13.24 16.92 -8.97
CA PHE A 94 -13.57 17.48 -10.28
C PHE A 94 -14.97 18.11 -10.32
N TYR A 95 -15.96 17.51 -9.65
CA TYR A 95 -17.32 18.04 -9.57
C TYR A 95 -17.37 19.43 -8.90
N ILE A 96 -16.64 19.61 -7.80
CA ILE A 96 -16.59 20.88 -7.07
C ILE A 96 -15.67 21.87 -7.78
N TYR A 97 -14.52 21.41 -8.29
CA TYR A 97 -13.58 22.22 -9.06
C TYR A 97 -14.22 22.81 -10.32
N GLN A 98 -15.08 22.06 -11.02
CA GLN A 98 -15.85 22.57 -12.16
C GLN A 98 -16.68 23.82 -11.79
N ARG A 99 -17.29 23.81 -10.59
CA ARG A 99 -18.10 24.94 -10.08
C ARG A 99 -17.24 26.10 -9.62
N TYR A 100 -16.16 25.82 -8.90
CA TYR A 100 -15.21 26.83 -8.43
C TYR A 100 -14.50 27.58 -9.57
N VAL A 101 -14.17 26.87 -10.66
CA VAL A 101 -13.56 27.51 -11.84
C VAL A 101 -14.58 28.39 -12.57
N ALA A 102 -15.84 27.97 -12.63
CA ALA A 102 -16.92 28.74 -13.23
C ALA A 102 -17.30 29.98 -12.38
N ALA A 103 -17.35 29.83 -11.05
CA ALA A 103 -17.70 30.89 -10.11
C ALA A 103 -16.84 30.78 -8.84
N ASP A 104 -16.10 31.85 -8.55
CA ASP A 104 -15.23 31.96 -7.36
C ASP A 104 -16.06 32.31 -6.11
N GLU A 105 -16.83 31.34 -5.62
CA GLU A 105 -17.67 31.50 -4.43
C GLU A 105 -17.04 30.81 -3.22
N LEU A 106 -17.18 31.44 -2.04
CA LEU A 106 -16.65 30.93 -0.77
C LEU A 106 -17.13 29.50 -0.46
N LYS A 107 -18.39 29.17 -0.79
CA LYS A 107 -18.94 27.82 -0.62
C LYS A 107 -18.10 26.76 -1.34
N TRP A 108 -17.74 27.00 -2.60
CA TRP A 108 -16.95 26.05 -3.39
C TRP A 108 -15.51 25.98 -2.89
N ALA A 109 -14.95 27.09 -2.42
CA ALA A 109 -13.64 27.12 -1.79
C ALA A 109 -13.60 26.28 -0.50
N LEU A 110 -14.54 26.46 0.43
CA LEU A 110 -14.61 25.66 1.66
C LEU A 110 -14.80 24.18 1.38
N LEU A 111 -15.69 23.83 0.44
CA LEU A 111 -15.89 22.44 0.04
C LEU A 111 -14.66 21.84 -0.63
N LEU A 112 -13.94 22.60 -1.46
CA LEU A 112 -12.68 22.15 -2.05
C LEU A 112 -11.64 21.85 -0.98
N ALA A 113 -11.49 22.70 0.03
CA ALA A 113 -10.51 22.47 1.10
C ALA A 113 -10.73 21.11 1.80
N ILE A 114 -11.98 20.81 2.15
CA ILE A 114 -12.36 19.54 2.78
C ILE A 114 -12.10 18.36 1.83
N VAL A 115 -12.53 18.47 0.56
CA VAL A 115 -12.37 17.40 -0.42
C VAL A 115 -10.90 17.14 -0.76
N ILE A 116 -10.06 18.18 -0.79
CA ILE A 116 -8.62 18.05 -0.97
C ILE A 116 -8.00 17.28 0.20
N ALA A 117 -8.36 17.62 1.44
CA ALA A 117 -7.88 16.88 2.61
C ALA A 117 -8.32 15.41 2.53
N CYS A 118 -9.59 15.12 2.24
CA CYS A 118 -10.08 13.76 2.06
C CYS A 118 -9.40 12.99 0.91
N LEU A 119 -9.09 13.68 -0.19
CA LEU A 119 -8.35 13.11 -1.32
C LEU A 119 -6.94 12.69 -0.89
N LEU A 120 -6.23 13.54 -0.14
CA LEU A 120 -4.91 13.23 0.40
C LEU A 120 -4.96 12.15 1.47
N TYR A 121 -6.00 12.13 2.30
CA TYR A 121 -6.28 11.04 3.25
C TYR A 121 -6.65 9.71 2.59
N SER A 122 -6.92 9.70 1.28
CA SER A 122 -7.22 8.48 0.53
C SER A 122 -5.96 7.80 0.03
N LYS A 123 -5.10 8.55 -0.68
CA LYS A 123 -3.85 8.04 -1.24
C LYS A 123 -2.95 9.22 -1.64
N TYR A 124 -1.64 9.07 -1.47
CA TYR A 124 -0.66 10.11 -1.84
C TYR A 124 -0.74 10.53 -3.31
N HIS A 125 -1.21 9.66 -4.22
CA HIS A 125 -1.46 10.00 -5.63
C HIS A 125 -2.44 11.17 -5.83
N GLY A 126 -3.27 11.49 -4.83
CA GLY A 126 -4.09 12.70 -4.82
C GLY A 126 -3.28 13.97 -5.12
N ILE A 127 -2.01 14.04 -4.72
CA ILE A 127 -1.15 15.20 -4.99
C ILE A 127 -0.96 15.47 -6.49
N LEU A 128 -0.96 14.43 -7.33
CA LEU A 128 -0.88 14.57 -8.78
C LEU A 128 -2.12 15.28 -9.32
N VAL A 129 -3.29 14.95 -8.78
CA VAL A 129 -4.57 15.57 -9.18
C VAL A 129 -4.54 17.07 -8.89
N LEU A 130 -4.06 17.45 -7.71
CA LEU A 130 -3.92 18.84 -7.29
C LEU A 130 -2.89 19.58 -8.15
N GLY A 131 -1.69 19.01 -8.28
CA GLY A 131 -0.59 19.61 -9.02
C GLY A 131 -0.95 19.87 -10.49
N PHE A 132 -1.50 18.86 -11.19
CA PHE A 132 -1.91 19.02 -12.59
C PHE A 132 -3.10 19.97 -12.76
N SER A 133 -4.01 20.03 -11.78
CA SER A 133 -5.11 21.02 -11.81
C SER A 133 -4.59 22.45 -11.66
N ILE A 134 -3.62 22.69 -10.78
CA ILE A 134 -2.97 24.01 -10.63
C ILE A 134 -2.18 24.37 -11.89
N LEU A 135 -1.36 23.44 -12.40
CA LEU A 135 -0.58 23.64 -13.63
C LEU A 135 -1.46 23.97 -14.84
N SER A 136 -2.67 23.42 -14.90
CA SER A 136 -3.63 23.72 -15.96
C SER A 136 -4.18 25.15 -15.91
N ASN A 137 -4.10 25.82 -14.76
CA ASN A 137 -4.72 27.12 -14.54
C ASN A 137 -3.95 27.95 -13.50
N LEU A 138 -2.74 28.39 -13.85
CA LEU A 138 -1.89 29.22 -12.97
C LEU A 138 -2.55 30.53 -12.51
N LYS A 139 -3.60 30.99 -13.19
CA LYS A 139 -4.39 32.16 -12.76
C LYS A 139 -5.06 31.95 -11.39
N LEU A 140 -5.25 30.71 -10.95
CA LEU A 140 -5.77 30.38 -9.61
C LEU A 140 -4.90 30.97 -8.50
N LEU A 141 -3.58 31.04 -8.69
CA LEU A 141 -2.64 31.57 -7.69
C LEU A 141 -2.89 33.06 -7.35
N LYS A 142 -3.61 33.78 -8.23
CA LYS A 142 -3.98 35.19 -8.03
C LYS A 142 -5.27 35.35 -7.23
N ARG A 143 -6.03 34.27 -6.97
CA ARG A 143 -7.29 34.32 -6.22
C ARG A 143 -7.02 34.22 -4.71
N PRO A 144 -7.51 35.14 -3.86
CA PRO A 144 -7.37 34.99 -2.41
C PRO A 144 -8.03 33.70 -1.88
N SER A 145 -9.17 33.33 -2.45
CA SER A 145 -9.88 32.07 -2.15
C SER A 145 -9.03 30.83 -2.39
N PHE A 146 -8.11 30.84 -3.36
CA PHE A 146 -7.16 29.74 -3.57
C PHE A 146 -6.25 29.52 -2.36
N TRP A 147 -5.71 30.58 -1.79
CA TRP A 147 -4.83 30.46 -0.61
C TRP A 147 -5.61 30.07 0.65
N LEU A 148 -6.87 30.51 0.76
CA LEU A 148 -7.78 29.99 1.79
C LEU A 148 -7.99 28.48 1.65
N ILE A 149 -8.22 27.98 0.43
CA ILE A 149 -8.35 26.53 0.17
C ILE A 149 -7.08 25.79 0.63
N VAL A 150 -5.90 26.29 0.26
CA VAL A 150 -4.61 25.68 0.62
C VAL A 150 -4.43 25.64 2.14
N GLY A 151 -4.64 26.77 2.83
CA GLY A 151 -4.49 26.85 4.28
C GLY A 151 -5.43 25.90 5.02
N LEU A 152 -6.71 25.87 4.64
CA LEU A 152 -7.70 24.99 5.26
C LEU A 152 -7.44 23.51 4.95
N ALA A 153 -7.01 23.16 3.73
CA ALA A 153 -6.67 21.79 3.38
C ALA A 153 -5.45 21.29 4.15
N ILE A 154 -4.42 22.12 4.32
CA ILE A 154 -3.24 21.79 5.14
C ILE A 154 -3.65 21.60 6.60
N LEU A 155 -4.44 22.52 7.16
CA LEU A 155 -4.94 22.42 8.53
C LEU A 155 -5.74 21.13 8.74
N ALA A 156 -6.62 20.80 7.80
CA ALA A 156 -7.41 19.58 7.85
C ALA A 156 -6.58 18.30 7.68
N PHE A 157 -5.45 18.34 6.97
CA PHE A 157 -4.55 17.20 6.77
C PHE A 157 -3.44 17.11 7.84
N LEU A 158 -3.30 18.13 8.69
CA LEU A 158 -2.27 18.23 9.71
C LEU A 158 -2.18 17.01 10.64
N PRO A 159 -3.29 16.36 11.08
CA PRO A 159 -3.19 15.16 11.90
C PRO A 159 -2.40 14.02 11.25
N HIS A 160 -2.47 13.85 9.92
CA HIS A 160 -1.67 12.83 9.22
C HIS A 160 -0.18 13.19 9.24
N ILE A 161 0.13 14.48 9.04
CA ILE A 161 1.51 14.97 9.06
C ILE A 161 2.11 14.74 10.44
N TRP A 162 1.37 15.10 11.50
CA TRP A 162 1.79 14.87 12.88
C TRP A 162 2.04 13.38 13.17
N TRP A 163 1.13 12.52 12.73
CA TRP A 163 1.28 11.07 12.87
C TRP A 163 2.54 10.53 12.17
N GLN A 164 2.87 11.04 10.98
CA GLN A 164 4.12 10.67 10.31
C GLN A 164 5.33 11.05 11.16
N VAL A 165 5.35 12.24 11.78
CA VAL A 165 6.45 12.68 12.64
C VAL A 165 6.60 11.76 13.84
N GLU A 166 5.52 11.47 14.56
CA GLU A 166 5.55 10.61 15.75
C GLU A 166 5.99 9.17 15.45
N ASN A 167 5.76 8.69 14.23
CA ASN A 167 6.10 7.33 13.80
C ASN A 167 7.40 7.25 12.98
N ASN A 168 8.21 8.32 12.94
CA ASN A 168 9.47 8.40 12.18
C ASN A 168 9.31 8.23 10.66
N TYR A 169 8.27 8.86 10.11
CA TYR A 169 7.97 8.98 8.67
C TYR A 169 7.89 7.64 7.91
N PRO A 170 7.15 6.64 8.40
CA PRO A 170 7.19 5.29 7.85
C PRO A 170 6.85 5.26 6.35
N SER A 171 5.86 6.04 5.93
CA SER A 171 5.43 6.10 4.54
C SER A 171 6.43 6.82 3.65
N PHE A 172 7.10 7.85 4.16
CA PHE A 172 8.16 8.54 3.42
C PHE A 172 9.34 7.60 3.17
N TYR A 173 9.81 6.91 4.21
CA TYR A 173 10.87 5.92 4.06
C TYR A 173 10.46 4.84 3.06
N TYR A 174 9.26 4.28 3.19
CA TYR A 174 8.77 3.25 2.29
C TYR A 174 8.70 3.71 0.82
N HIS A 175 8.11 4.88 0.54
CA HIS A 175 7.88 5.32 -0.84
C HIS A 175 9.10 5.99 -1.49
N VAL A 176 9.98 6.63 -0.71
CA VAL A 176 11.07 7.48 -1.22
C VAL A 176 12.46 6.88 -0.99
N ILE A 177 12.71 6.24 0.15
CA ILE A 177 14.07 5.83 0.58
C ILE A 177 14.31 4.34 0.36
N ASP A 178 13.43 3.50 0.90
CA ASP A 178 13.57 2.04 0.93
C ASP A 178 13.21 1.41 -0.40
N ARG A 179 12.48 2.13 -1.25
CA ARG A 179 12.21 1.70 -2.61
C ARG A 179 13.48 1.88 -3.44
N SER A 180 14.33 0.86 -3.47
CA SER A 180 15.43 0.78 -4.44
C SER A 180 14.84 0.96 -5.84
N ALA A 181 15.41 1.90 -6.60
CA ALA A 181 15.12 1.94 -8.03
C ALA A 181 15.62 0.62 -8.62
N ALA A 182 14.70 -0.23 -9.06
CA ALA A 182 15.07 -1.46 -9.75
C ALA A 182 15.77 -1.06 -11.06
N PHE A 183 16.73 -1.87 -11.50
CA PHE A 183 17.30 -1.70 -12.84
C PHE A 183 16.18 -1.72 -13.87
N TYR A 184 16.18 -0.73 -14.77
CA TYR A 184 15.17 -0.63 -15.79
C TYR A 184 15.13 -1.91 -16.63
N LYS A 185 13.94 -2.46 -16.80
CA LYS A 185 13.65 -3.55 -17.74
C LYS A 185 12.63 -3.03 -18.73
N SER A 186 12.86 -3.24 -20.03
CA SER A 186 11.91 -2.84 -21.09
C SER A 186 10.49 -3.36 -20.84
N LYS A 187 10.38 -4.53 -20.21
CA LYS A 187 9.14 -5.14 -19.76
C LYS A 187 8.30 -4.25 -18.84
N PHE A 188 8.89 -3.39 -18.00
CA PHE A 188 8.14 -2.50 -17.12
C PHE A 188 7.30 -1.50 -17.91
N THR A 189 7.87 -0.94 -18.99
CA THR A 189 7.18 0.01 -19.86
C THR A 189 6.14 -0.69 -20.73
N THR A 190 6.46 -1.86 -21.30
CA THR A 190 5.50 -2.59 -22.15
C THR A 190 4.32 -3.14 -21.32
N GLU A 191 4.57 -3.70 -20.13
CA GLU A 191 3.51 -4.09 -19.19
C GLU A 191 2.62 -2.90 -18.82
N TYR A 192 3.22 -1.74 -18.53
CA TYR A 192 2.46 -0.53 -18.21
C TYR A 192 1.50 -0.14 -19.34
N LEU A 193 2.00 -0.03 -20.58
CA LEU A 193 1.19 0.37 -21.74
C LEU A 193 0.07 -0.63 -22.04
N LEU A 194 0.37 -1.92 -22.02
CA LEU A 194 -0.63 -2.98 -22.23
C LEU A 194 -1.67 -2.97 -21.11
N ALA A 195 -1.25 -2.76 -19.86
CA ALA A 195 -2.17 -2.69 -18.74
C ALA A 195 -3.08 -1.46 -18.81
N GLN A 196 -2.60 -0.30 -19.31
CA GLN A 196 -3.46 0.86 -19.51
C GLN A 196 -4.56 0.60 -20.56
N LEU A 197 -4.22 -0.08 -21.67
CA LEU A 197 -5.22 -0.50 -22.66
C LEU A 197 -6.23 -1.49 -22.06
N ALA A 198 -5.76 -2.49 -21.33
CA ALA A 198 -6.62 -3.48 -20.68
C ALA A 198 -7.55 -2.83 -19.63
N LEU A 199 -7.05 -1.92 -18.80
CA LEU A 199 -7.84 -1.29 -17.75
C LEU A 199 -8.86 -0.27 -18.28
N ALA A 200 -8.57 0.40 -19.39
CA ALA A 200 -9.53 1.24 -20.11
C ALA A 200 -10.63 0.41 -20.81
N GLY A 201 -10.42 -0.89 -20.99
CA GLY A 201 -11.29 -1.81 -21.71
C GLY A 201 -10.51 -2.49 -22.85
N PRO A 202 -10.14 -3.77 -22.77
CA PRO A 202 -9.25 -4.41 -23.74
C PRO A 202 -9.67 -4.26 -25.21
N LEU A 203 -10.99 -4.19 -25.49
CA LEU A 203 -11.50 -4.08 -26.86
C LEU A 203 -11.75 -2.64 -27.32
N VAL A 204 -11.91 -1.70 -26.38
CA VAL A 204 -12.44 -0.36 -26.65
C VAL A 204 -11.55 0.78 -26.17
N GLY A 205 -10.59 0.49 -25.28
CA GLY A 205 -9.74 1.46 -24.60
C GLY A 205 -8.96 2.33 -25.58
N TRP A 206 -8.40 1.75 -26.64
CA TRP A 206 -7.69 2.50 -27.68
C TRP A 206 -8.56 3.59 -28.33
N PHE A 207 -9.86 3.33 -28.54
CA PHE A 207 -10.79 4.30 -29.12
C PHE A 207 -11.17 5.38 -28.11
N LEU A 208 -11.25 5.04 -26.82
CA LEU A 208 -11.43 6.02 -25.74
C LEU A 208 -10.22 6.96 -25.67
N TYR A 209 -9.00 6.42 -25.69
CA TYR A 209 -7.77 7.22 -25.70
C TYR A 209 -7.73 8.15 -26.90
N ARG A 210 -8.01 7.64 -28.10
CA ARG A 210 -8.13 8.45 -29.32
C ARG A 210 -9.18 9.56 -29.17
N SER A 211 -10.35 9.24 -28.62
CA SER A 211 -11.43 10.22 -28.44
C SER A 211 -11.02 11.33 -27.46
N ALA A 212 -10.34 10.97 -26.37
CA ALA A 212 -9.84 11.93 -25.39
C ALA A 212 -8.76 12.86 -25.97
N THR A 213 -7.85 12.33 -26.79
CA THR A 213 -6.79 13.15 -27.41
C THR A 213 -7.31 14.08 -28.51
N LEU A 214 -8.35 13.68 -29.24
CA LEU A 214 -8.98 14.49 -30.29
C LEU A 214 -9.92 15.59 -29.76
N LEU A 215 -10.31 15.54 -28.48
CA LEU A 215 -11.15 16.57 -27.87
C LEU A 215 -10.41 17.91 -27.81
N LYS A 216 -10.95 18.95 -28.45
CA LYS A 216 -10.49 20.34 -28.30
C LYS A 216 -10.80 20.87 -26.89
N THR A 217 -10.11 21.92 -26.46
CA THR A 217 -10.21 22.45 -25.09
C THR A 217 -11.18 23.65 -25.06
N PRO A 218 -12.48 23.47 -24.75
CA PRO A 218 -13.46 24.55 -24.82
C PRO A 218 -13.36 25.52 -23.63
N ASP A 219 -12.92 25.04 -22.46
CA ASP A 219 -12.93 25.82 -21.23
C ASP A 219 -11.79 25.40 -20.27
N ALA A 220 -11.67 26.14 -19.16
CA ALA A 220 -10.64 25.93 -18.15
C ALA A 220 -10.80 24.62 -17.36
N PHE A 221 -12.03 24.13 -17.16
CA PHE A 221 -12.28 22.85 -16.51
C PHE A 221 -11.82 21.69 -17.39
N VAL A 222 -12.21 21.67 -18.67
CA VAL A 222 -11.76 20.64 -19.62
C VAL A 222 -10.25 20.70 -19.80
N ARG A 223 -9.64 21.90 -19.77
CA ARG A 223 -8.18 22.02 -19.76
C ARG A 223 -7.56 21.31 -18.55
N ALA A 224 -8.11 21.49 -17.36
CA ALA A 224 -7.64 20.80 -16.16
C ALA A 224 -7.77 19.28 -16.26
N VAL A 225 -8.90 18.78 -16.74
CA VAL A 225 -9.11 17.33 -16.97
C VAL A 225 -8.11 16.80 -18.01
N LYS A 226 -7.82 17.53 -19.09
CA LYS A 226 -6.81 17.16 -20.08
C LYS A 226 -5.40 17.13 -19.51
N VAL A 227 -5.00 18.16 -18.75
CA VAL A 227 -3.67 18.21 -18.13
C VAL A 227 -3.51 17.09 -17.11
N ASN A 228 -4.55 16.76 -16.34
CA ASN A 228 -4.55 15.60 -15.45
C ASN A 228 -4.46 14.27 -16.21
N PHE A 229 -5.23 14.12 -17.30
CA PHE A 229 -5.16 12.94 -18.17
C PHE A 229 -3.74 12.69 -18.66
N TYR A 230 -3.12 13.67 -19.33
CA TYR A 230 -1.75 13.51 -19.82
C TYR A 230 -0.75 13.41 -18.68
N GLY A 231 -0.84 14.30 -17.69
CA GLY A 231 0.09 14.38 -16.57
C GLY A 231 0.19 13.07 -15.79
N VAL A 232 -0.94 12.45 -15.44
CA VAL A 232 -0.97 11.18 -14.71
C VAL A 232 -0.36 10.05 -15.55
N PHE A 233 -0.79 9.87 -16.81
CA PHE A 233 -0.27 8.80 -17.65
C PHE A 233 1.22 8.98 -17.98
N ILE A 234 1.69 10.22 -18.19
CA ILE A 234 3.09 10.53 -18.46
C ILE A 234 3.94 10.37 -17.20
N PHE A 235 3.47 10.84 -16.04
CA PHE A 235 4.17 10.68 -14.77
C PHE A 235 4.45 9.21 -14.46
N PHE A 236 3.44 8.35 -14.62
CA PHE A 236 3.61 6.92 -14.40
C PHE A 236 4.38 6.22 -15.51
N LEU A 237 4.32 6.71 -16.74
CA LEU A 237 5.21 6.25 -17.81
C LEU A 237 6.68 6.53 -17.45
N PHE A 238 7.02 7.72 -16.97
CA PHE A 238 8.39 8.00 -16.51
C PHE A 238 8.78 7.21 -15.26
N SER A 239 7.79 6.88 -14.41
CA SER A 239 8.04 6.07 -13.23
C SER A 239 8.47 4.63 -13.57
N THR A 240 8.15 4.12 -14.78
CA THR A 240 8.59 2.78 -15.20
C THR A 240 10.11 2.65 -15.32
N PHE A 241 10.83 3.76 -15.55
CA PHE A 241 12.29 3.77 -15.57
C PHE A 241 12.92 3.53 -14.20
N LYS A 242 12.14 3.69 -13.12
CA LYS A 242 12.59 3.47 -11.74
C LYS A 242 12.07 2.15 -11.14
N GLY A 243 11.30 1.38 -11.90
CA GLY A 243 10.77 0.09 -11.47
C GLY A 243 9.39 -0.20 -12.01
N ARG A 244 8.80 -1.32 -11.58
CA ARG A 244 7.44 -1.68 -12.00
C ARG A 244 6.42 -0.70 -11.43
N VAL A 245 5.51 -0.26 -12.28
CA VAL A 245 4.35 0.57 -11.92
C VAL A 245 3.12 -0.30 -11.89
N GLU A 246 2.42 -0.30 -10.76
CA GLU A 246 1.16 -1.02 -10.66
C GLU A 246 0.10 -0.35 -11.55
N ALA A 247 -0.55 -1.16 -12.38
CA ALA A 247 -1.40 -0.68 -13.45
C ALA A 247 -2.53 0.24 -12.97
N HIS A 248 -3.00 0.03 -11.74
CA HIS A 248 -4.11 0.75 -11.15
C HIS A 248 -3.76 2.14 -10.60
N TRP A 249 -2.48 2.50 -10.48
CA TRP A 249 -2.06 3.81 -9.96
C TRP A 249 -2.52 4.98 -10.84
N THR A 250 -2.82 4.72 -12.10
CA THR A 250 -3.35 5.69 -13.08
C THR A 250 -4.85 5.95 -12.94
N LEU A 251 -5.51 5.45 -11.89
CA LEU A 251 -6.95 5.63 -11.65
C LEU A 251 -7.45 7.07 -11.85
N PRO A 252 -6.79 8.14 -11.34
CA PRO A 252 -7.21 9.51 -11.64
C PRO A 252 -7.17 9.85 -13.13
N GLY A 253 -6.19 9.33 -13.86
CA GLY A 253 -6.08 9.47 -15.31
C GLY A 253 -7.20 8.74 -16.06
N MET A 254 -7.64 7.57 -15.57
CA MET A 254 -8.78 6.84 -16.12
C MET A 254 -10.12 7.57 -15.92
N ILE A 255 -10.29 8.26 -14.79
CA ILE A 255 -11.44 9.17 -14.57
C ILE A 255 -11.42 10.29 -15.62
N CYS A 256 -10.25 10.88 -15.87
CA CYS A 256 -10.11 11.93 -16.89
C CYS A 256 -10.36 11.39 -18.30
N LEU A 257 -9.86 10.20 -18.62
CA LEU A 257 -10.12 9.51 -19.89
C LEU A 257 -11.63 9.36 -20.14
N PHE A 258 -12.38 8.89 -19.13
CA PHE A 258 -13.83 8.77 -19.22
C PHE A 258 -14.51 10.11 -19.54
N ILE A 259 -14.19 11.16 -18.78
CA ILE A 259 -14.79 12.50 -18.96
C ILE A 259 -14.50 13.00 -20.38
N LEU A 260 -13.25 12.95 -20.82
CA LEU A 260 -12.84 13.48 -22.13
C LEU A 260 -13.44 12.66 -23.30
N ALA A 261 -13.44 11.33 -23.21
CA ALA A 261 -14.03 10.47 -24.22
C ALA A 261 -15.55 10.72 -24.34
N TYR A 262 -16.25 10.88 -23.22
CA TYR A 262 -17.68 11.23 -23.22
C TYR A 262 -17.94 12.58 -23.87
N LEU A 263 -17.21 13.63 -23.47
CA LEU A 263 -17.33 14.98 -24.05
C LEU A 263 -17.11 14.99 -25.56
N TYR A 264 -16.20 14.14 -26.06
CA TYR A 264 -15.93 14.01 -27.49
C TYR A 264 -17.05 13.26 -28.22
N LEU A 265 -17.47 12.11 -27.70
CA LEU A 265 -18.41 11.22 -28.38
C LEU A 265 -19.87 11.67 -28.25
N SER A 266 -20.24 12.38 -27.19
CA SER A 266 -21.61 12.87 -26.96
C SER A 266 -22.12 13.83 -28.04
N LYS A 267 -21.20 14.47 -28.78
CA LYS A 267 -21.50 15.41 -29.87
C LYS A 267 -21.44 14.76 -31.26
N ARG A 268 -21.34 13.43 -31.34
CA ARG A 268 -21.08 12.69 -32.58
C ARG A 268 -21.87 11.39 -32.62
N PRO A 269 -22.14 10.83 -33.82
CA PRO A 269 -22.67 9.48 -33.92
C PRO A 269 -21.65 8.48 -33.39
N VAL A 270 -22.10 7.61 -32.50
CA VAL A 270 -21.27 6.52 -31.95
C VAL A 270 -21.19 5.41 -33.00
N PRO A 271 -19.99 4.95 -33.41
CA PRO A 271 -19.89 3.89 -34.39
C PRO A 271 -20.49 2.57 -33.88
N LYS A 272 -21.34 1.91 -34.68
CA LYS A 272 -21.97 0.62 -34.30
C LYS A 272 -20.95 -0.47 -33.94
N TRP A 273 -19.79 -0.49 -34.59
CA TRP A 273 -18.72 -1.45 -34.24
C TRP A 273 -18.21 -1.21 -32.82
N PHE A 274 -18.10 0.05 -32.39
CA PHE A 274 -17.63 0.39 -31.06
C PHE A 274 -18.67 -0.01 -30.01
N GLU A 275 -19.96 0.24 -30.27
CA GLU A 275 -21.04 -0.19 -29.37
C GLU A 275 -21.04 -1.71 -29.16
N ARG A 276 -20.89 -2.48 -30.24
CA ARG A 276 -20.79 -3.95 -30.16
C ARG A 276 -19.58 -4.39 -29.35
N LEU A 277 -18.40 -3.84 -29.61
CA LEU A 277 -17.19 -4.17 -28.85
C LEU A 277 -17.30 -3.76 -27.37
N ALA A 278 -17.94 -2.62 -27.09
CA ALA A 278 -18.22 -2.17 -25.73
C ALA A 278 -19.15 -3.15 -25.01
N ILE A 279 -20.22 -3.63 -25.66
CA ILE A 279 -21.11 -4.65 -25.10
C ILE A 279 -20.34 -5.96 -24.83
N VAL A 280 -19.55 -6.45 -25.79
CA VAL A 280 -18.71 -7.65 -25.59
C VAL A 280 -17.77 -7.45 -24.41
N ASN A 281 -17.13 -6.29 -24.32
CA ASN A 281 -16.23 -5.94 -23.23
C ASN A 281 -16.96 -5.89 -21.86
N ILE A 282 -18.18 -5.35 -21.81
CA ILE A 282 -19.02 -5.37 -20.60
C ILE A 282 -19.36 -6.81 -20.20
N VAL A 283 -19.73 -7.66 -21.16
CA VAL A 283 -19.99 -9.08 -20.91
C VAL A 283 -18.75 -9.77 -20.35
N LEU A 284 -17.56 -9.51 -20.90
CA LEU A 284 -16.31 -10.05 -20.36
C LEU A 284 -16.06 -9.61 -18.92
N ILE A 285 -16.28 -8.33 -18.59
CA ILE A 285 -16.17 -7.81 -17.22
C ILE A 285 -17.13 -8.55 -16.29
N LEU A 286 -18.40 -8.72 -16.70
CA LEU A 286 -19.40 -9.44 -15.92
C LEU A 286 -19.01 -10.91 -15.71
N LEU A 287 -18.51 -11.58 -16.75
CA LEU A 287 -18.02 -12.96 -16.65
C LEU A 287 -16.85 -13.07 -15.67
N VAL A 288 -15.88 -12.16 -15.71
CA VAL A 288 -14.78 -12.12 -14.74
C VAL A 288 -15.34 -11.93 -13.32
N ARG A 289 -16.33 -11.05 -13.12
CA ARG A 289 -16.98 -10.89 -11.81
C ARG A 289 -17.68 -12.17 -11.34
N MET A 290 -18.35 -12.89 -12.23
CA MET A 290 -18.97 -14.18 -11.91
C MET A 290 -17.93 -15.22 -11.49
N VAL A 291 -16.79 -15.29 -12.18
CA VAL A 291 -15.66 -16.19 -11.82
C VAL A 291 -15.11 -15.88 -10.42
N LEU A 292 -15.08 -14.61 -10.01
CA LEU A 292 -14.62 -14.22 -8.67
C LEU A 292 -15.65 -14.50 -7.56
N LEU A 293 -16.90 -14.76 -7.91
CA LEU A 293 -17.99 -15.07 -6.97
C LEU A 293 -18.25 -16.56 -6.85
N ILE A 294 -18.12 -17.31 -7.95
CA ILE A 294 -18.45 -18.73 -8.03
C ILE A 294 -17.16 -19.56 -8.05
N PRO A 295 -16.98 -20.49 -7.09
CA PRO A 295 -15.80 -21.34 -7.02
C PRO A 295 -15.84 -22.43 -8.12
N ILE A 296 -15.48 -22.09 -9.36
CA ILE A 296 -15.43 -23.04 -10.48
C ILE A 296 -14.15 -23.91 -10.35
N PRO A 297 -14.25 -25.26 -10.22
CA PRO A 297 -13.11 -26.11 -9.84
C PRO A 297 -11.87 -25.99 -10.74
N PHE A 298 -12.05 -25.93 -12.05
CA PHE A 298 -10.93 -25.78 -12.98
C PHE A 298 -10.24 -24.40 -12.88
N LEU A 299 -11.01 -23.34 -12.61
CA LEU A 299 -10.47 -21.98 -12.52
C LEU A 299 -9.76 -21.71 -11.19
N ILE A 300 -10.17 -22.37 -10.10
CA ILE A 300 -9.51 -22.26 -8.79
C ILE A 300 -8.09 -22.84 -8.81
N LYS A 301 -7.71 -23.65 -9.81
CA LYS A 301 -6.31 -24.06 -10.00
C LYS A 301 -5.38 -22.85 -10.24
N ASN A 302 -5.92 -21.74 -10.75
CA ASN A 302 -5.17 -20.50 -10.88
C ASN A 302 -5.06 -19.78 -9.53
N ARG A 303 -3.82 -19.48 -9.10
CA ARG A 303 -3.55 -18.81 -7.80
C ARG A 303 -4.30 -17.49 -7.62
N SER A 304 -4.48 -16.69 -8.67
CA SER A 304 -5.18 -15.40 -8.60
C SER A 304 -6.67 -15.55 -8.34
N VAL A 305 -7.28 -16.65 -8.80
CA VAL A 305 -8.69 -16.98 -8.53
C VAL A 305 -8.81 -17.63 -7.16
N ALA A 306 -7.94 -18.61 -6.85
CA ALA A 306 -7.89 -19.30 -5.56
C ALA A 306 -7.78 -18.33 -4.37
N TYR A 307 -7.11 -17.20 -4.57
CA TYR A 307 -6.95 -16.15 -3.58
C TYR A 307 -8.28 -15.73 -2.90
N TYR A 308 -9.36 -15.64 -3.68
CA TYR A 308 -10.66 -15.14 -3.21
C TYR A 308 -11.49 -16.18 -2.44
N PHE A 309 -11.16 -17.46 -2.55
CA PHE A 309 -11.95 -18.56 -1.96
C PHE A 309 -11.25 -19.18 -0.76
N GLY A 310 -12.00 -19.92 0.07
CA GLY A 310 -11.44 -20.75 1.17
C GLY A 310 -10.83 -20.00 2.35
N ASN A 311 -10.83 -18.65 2.38
CA ASN A 311 -10.16 -17.86 3.41
C ASN A 311 -10.71 -18.11 4.84
N GLU A 312 -12.03 -18.28 4.98
CA GLU A 312 -12.65 -18.52 6.29
C GLU A 312 -12.32 -19.90 6.83
N SER A 313 -12.48 -20.94 6.01
CA SER A 313 -12.13 -22.32 6.37
C SER A 313 -10.65 -22.43 6.72
N TRP A 314 -9.77 -21.86 5.89
CA TRP A 314 -8.34 -21.77 6.16
C TRP A 314 -8.03 -21.13 7.52
N ALA A 315 -8.65 -19.99 7.84
CA ALA A 315 -8.43 -19.31 9.11
C ALA A 315 -8.93 -20.13 10.31
N LYS A 316 -10.10 -20.78 10.17
CA LYS A 316 -10.69 -21.62 11.21
C LYS A 316 -9.86 -22.88 11.48
N GLN A 317 -9.35 -23.54 10.44
CA GLN A 317 -8.51 -24.74 10.58
C GLN A 317 -7.20 -24.47 11.33
N ILE A 318 -6.58 -23.30 11.09
CA ILE A 318 -5.41 -22.88 11.89
C ILE A 318 -5.82 -22.60 13.34
N HIS A 319 -6.98 -21.99 13.55
CA HIS A 319 -7.50 -21.68 14.88
C HIS A 319 -7.93 -22.91 15.68
N GLU A 320 -8.44 -23.96 15.04
CA GLU A 320 -8.72 -25.26 15.69
C GLU A 320 -7.49 -25.84 16.38
N LYS A 321 -6.31 -25.65 15.76
CA LYS A 321 -5.04 -26.10 16.33
C LYS A 321 -4.46 -25.12 17.34
N ALA A 322 -4.47 -23.82 17.03
CA ALA A 322 -3.86 -22.79 17.88
C ALA A 322 -4.71 -22.43 19.11
N GLY A 323 -6.02 -22.64 19.05
CA GLY A 323 -6.99 -22.18 20.04
C GLY A 323 -6.83 -20.68 20.31
N ASP A 324 -6.75 -20.34 21.59
CA ASP A 324 -6.55 -18.97 22.05
C ASP A 324 -5.09 -18.49 22.04
N ALA A 325 -4.14 -19.33 21.65
CA ALA A 325 -2.75 -18.91 21.54
C ALA A 325 -2.56 -17.94 20.37
N PRO A 326 -1.60 -17.00 20.47
CA PRO A 326 -1.23 -16.20 19.33
C PRO A 326 -0.63 -17.00 18.19
N VAL A 327 -0.78 -16.50 16.97
CA VAL A 327 -0.33 -17.16 15.75
C VAL A 327 0.62 -16.24 14.99
N ILE A 328 1.80 -16.74 14.66
CA ILE A 328 2.80 -15.99 13.89
C ILE A 328 2.84 -16.52 12.45
N PHE A 329 2.78 -15.59 11.50
CA PHE A 329 2.94 -15.82 10.07
C PHE A 329 4.21 -15.10 9.59
N MET A 330 5.03 -15.76 8.79
CA MET A 330 6.29 -15.18 8.30
C MET A 330 6.07 -14.37 7.02
N ASN A 331 6.71 -13.20 6.92
CA ASN A 331 6.83 -12.40 5.70
C ASN A 331 5.50 -12.11 5.02
N ALA A 332 4.48 -11.83 5.83
CA ALA A 332 3.09 -11.80 5.41
C ALA A 332 2.29 -10.82 6.26
N PHE A 333 1.51 -9.95 5.61
CA PHE A 333 0.57 -9.04 6.29
C PHE A 333 -0.90 -9.36 5.97
N GLN A 334 -1.17 -10.09 4.88
CA GLN A 334 -2.54 -10.41 4.46
C GLN A 334 -3.08 -11.61 5.23
N GLU A 335 -2.27 -12.64 5.40
CA GLU A 335 -2.54 -13.90 6.09
C GLU A 335 -2.91 -13.66 7.55
N PRO A 336 -2.08 -12.99 8.39
CA PRO A 336 -2.48 -12.67 9.76
C PRO A 336 -3.72 -11.78 9.81
N SER A 337 -3.92 -10.89 8.83
CA SER A 337 -5.11 -10.03 8.77
C SER A 337 -6.38 -10.81 8.45
N LYS A 338 -6.32 -11.82 7.58
CA LYS A 338 -7.43 -12.73 7.27
C LYS A 338 -7.73 -13.61 8.48
N TYR A 339 -6.70 -14.19 9.10
CA TYR A 339 -6.83 -14.99 10.31
C TYR A 339 -7.56 -14.21 11.41
N ASN A 340 -7.07 -13.00 11.70
CA ASN A 340 -7.67 -12.11 12.69
C ASN A 340 -9.13 -11.76 12.36
N TYR A 341 -9.43 -11.46 11.09
CA TYR A 341 -10.78 -11.12 10.68
C TYR A 341 -11.77 -12.28 10.87
N TYR A 342 -11.46 -13.46 10.33
CA TYR A 342 -12.41 -14.60 10.35
C TYR A 342 -12.56 -15.22 11.74
N ASN A 343 -11.51 -15.16 12.56
CA ASN A 343 -11.56 -15.64 13.95
C ASN A 343 -11.89 -14.55 14.97
N LYS A 344 -12.27 -13.34 14.51
CA LYS A 344 -12.64 -12.18 15.35
C LYS A 344 -11.62 -11.89 16.47
N THR A 345 -10.35 -11.92 16.13
CA THR A 345 -9.23 -11.80 17.06
C THR A 345 -8.20 -10.78 16.56
N THR A 346 -7.22 -10.46 17.40
CA THR A 346 -6.03 -9.66 17.05
C THR A 346 -4.73 -10.43 17.33
N LYS A 347 -4.84 -11.74 17.60
CA LYS A 347 -3.74 -12.60 18.03
C LYS A 347 -2.90 -13.17 16.88
N GLY A 348 -3.31 -12.97 15.62
CA GLY A 348 -2.50 -13.24 14.44
C GLY A 348 -1.52 -12.11 14.18
N PHE A 349 -0.25 -12.44 13.99
CA PHE A 349 0.85 -11.48 13.82
C PHE A 349 1.69 -11.81 12.59
N GLY A 350 2.06 -10.77 11.82
CA GLY A 350 3.01 -10.88 10.71
C GLY A 350 4.42 -10.57 11.19
N TYR A 351 5.26 -11.60 11.25
CA TYR A 351 6.69 -11.46 11.52
C TYR A 351 7.43 -11.12 10.23
N ASP A 352 8.15 -10.01 10.22
CA ASP A 352 8.87 -9.53 9.06
C ASP A 352 10.35 -9.85 9.22
N SER A 353 10.82 -10.86 8.48
CA SER A 353 12.25 -11.15 8.43
C SER A 353 13.03 -10.03 7.76
N ARG A 354 14.34 -10.01 8.00
CA ARG A 354 15.30 -9.08 7.39
C ARG A 354 15.24 -9.00 5.85
N ASP A 355 14.79 -10.08 5.20
CA ASP A 355 14.67 -10.20 3.75
C ASP A 355 13.32 -9.71 3.21
N TYR A 356 12.39 -9.42 4.11
CA TYR A 356 11.06 -8.93 3.77
C TYR A 356 10.93 -7.43 4.01
N ARG A 357 9.92 -6.83 3.37
CA ARG A 357 9.60 -5.42 3.61
C ARG A 357 8.93 -5.26 4.97
N LYS A 358 9.20 -4.15 5.65
CA LYS A 358 8.36 -3.72 6.78
C LYS A 358 6.92 -3.49 6.33
N ASN A 359 5.98 -3.63 7.26
CA ASN A 359 4.57 -3.36 7.08
C ASN A 359 3.93 -2.82 8.38
N GLN A 360 2.59 -2.76 8.43
CA GLN A 360 1.88 -2.19 9.57
C GLN A 360 2.03 -2.98 10.88
N TYR A 361 2.33 -4.29 10.82
CA TYR A 361 2.58 -5.10 12.01
C TYR A 361 3.85 -4.67 12.77
N ASP A 362 4.80 -3.99 12.12
CA ASP A 362 5.95 -3.36 12.77
C ASP A 362 5.58 -2.14 13.63
N ILE A 363 4.40 -1.54 13.42
CA ILE A 363 3.99 -0.32 14.12
C ILE A 363 2.99 -0.66 15.23
N TRP A 364 2.05 -1.57 14.98
CA TRP A 364 1.00 -1.87 15.95
C TRP A 364 1.52 -2.44 17.26
N PRO A 365 0.82 -2.21 18.40
CA PRO A 365 1.18 -2.74 19.71
C PRO A 365 0.89 -4.26 19.86
N LEU A 366 0.94 -5.02 18.76
CA LEU A 366 0.62 -6.45 18.75
C LEU A 366 1.79 -7.32 19.22
N GLU A 367 3.01 -7.03 18.76
CA GLU A 367 4.23 -7.77 19.16
C GLU A 367 4.38 -7.86 20.69
N ASP A 368 4.12 -6.75 21.37
CA ASP A 368 4.22 -6.58 22.82
C ASP A 368 3.40 -7.64 23.56
N SER A 369 2.25 -8.02 23.00
CA SER A 369 1.34 -9.01 23.55
C SER A 369 1.79 -10.47 23.34
N LEU A 370 2.81 -10.70 22.52
CA LEU A 370 3.32 -12.04 22.15
C LEU A 370 4.58 -12.43 22.92
N ARG A 371 5.38 -11.44 23.33
CA ARG A 371 6.66 -11.69 24.00
C ARG A 371 6.45 -12.50 25.28
N ASN A 372 7.34 -13.45 25.50
CA ASN A 372 7.35 -14.42 26.60
C ASN A 372 6.12 -15.35 26.67
N LYS A 373 5.26 -15.35 25.64
CA LYS A 373 4.12 -16.28 25.56
C LYS A 373 4.45 -17.47 24.69
N ARG A 374 3.62 -18.51 24.82
CA ARG A 374 3.58 -19.62 23.87
C ARG A 374 2.75 -19.22 22.66
N VAL A 375 3.29 -19.44 21.46
CA VAL A 375 2.62 -19.11 20.20
C VAL A 375 2.63 -20.31 19.26
N TYR A 376 1.72 -20.27 18.30
CA TYR A 376 1.69 -21.20 17.19
C TYR A 376 2.31 -20.55 15.94
N TRP A 377 3.45 -21.05 15.50
CA TRP A 377 4.19 -20.51 14.36
C TRP A 377 3.85 -21.29 13.10
N VAL A 378 3.26 -20.61 12.12
CA VAL A 378 2.77 -21.21 10.86
C VAL A 378 3.67 -20.82 9.70
N VAL A 379 4.04 -21.82 8.89
CA VAL A 379 4.92 -21.68 7.73
C VAL A 379 4.40 -22.49 6.54
N GLU A 380 4.74 -22.06 5.32
CA GLU A 380 4.32 -22.75 4.08
C GLU A 380 5.17 -23.99 3.79
N ASP A 381 6.46 -23.95 4.10
CA ASP A 381 7.40 -25.04 3.88
C ASP A 381 7.77 -25.74 5.18
N SER A 382 7.89 -27.07 5.12
CA SER A 382 8.39 -27.86 6.26
C SER A 382 9.79 -27.39 6.64
N LYS A 383 10.01 -27.24 7.94
CA LYS A 383 11.32 -26.88 8.50
C LYS A 383 12.01 -28.08 9.15
N GLY A 384 11.42 -29.26 9.08
CA GLY A 384 11.95 -30.48 9.73
C GLY A 384 12.11 -30.35 11.25
N LEU A 385 11.40 -29.41 11.86
CA LEU A 385 11.54 -29.12 13.29
C LEU A 385 10.84 -30.19 14.13
N PRO A 386 11.38 -30.56 15.31
CA PRO A 386 10.74 -31.53 16.19
C PRO A 386 9.33 -31.11 16.58
N GLY A 387 8.38 -32.04 16.54
CA GLY A 387 6.98 -31.78 16.90
C GLY A 387 6.21 -30.89 15.91
N GLN A 388 6.69 -30.78 14.67
CA GLN A 388 6.01 -30.05 13.61
C GLN A 388 4.69 -30.72 13.23
N ASP A 389 3.61 -29.95 13.29
CA ASP A 389 2.31 -30.36 12.79
C ASP A 389 2.21 -30.15 11.28
N THR A 390 1.42 -31.01 10.64
CA THR A 390 1.01 -30.87 9.24
C THR A 390 -0.46 -30.48 9.21
N LEU A 391 -0.77 -29.33 8.61
CA LEU A 391 -2.11 -28.75 8.53
C LEU A 391 -2.63 -28.84 7.10
N ASN A 392 -3.59 -29.73 6.86
CA ASN A 392 -4.30 -29.82 5.59
C ASN A 392 -5.40 -28.77 5.53
N THR A 393 -5.08 -27.59 4.98
CA THR A 393 -6.02 -26.48 4.92
C THR A 393 -6.79 -26.41 3.61
N ALA A 394 -7.89 -25.66 3.59
CA ALA A 394 -8.65 -25.34 2.38
C ALA A 394 -7.82 -24.62 1.29
N LYS A 395 -6.62 -24.12 1.63
CA LYS A 395 -5.71 -23.43 0.73
C LYS A 395 -4.43 -24.21 0.43
N GLY A 396 -4.38 -25.48 0.85
CA GLY A 396 -3.22 -26.34 0.68
C GLY A 396 -2.55 -26.68 2.00
N LEU A 397 -1.39 -27.31 1.89
CA LEU A 397 -0.62 -27.77 3.02
C LEU A 397 0.09 -26.60 3.71
N LEU A 398 0.00 -26.55 5.04
CA LEU A 398 0.81 -25.69 5.89
C LEU A 398 1.46 -26.54 6.98
N TYR A 399 2.50 -25.99 7.59
CA TYR A 399 3.15 -26.59 8.74
C TYR A 399 3.11 -25.65 9.92
N GLY A 400 2.94 -26.19 11.11
CA GLY A 400 2.79 -25.39 12.32
C GLY A 400 3.55 -25.97 13.50
N ASN A 401 4.22 -25.10 14.26
CA ASN A 401 5.04 -25.50 15.40
C ASN A 401 4.73 -24.64 16.62
N TRP A 402 4.72 -25.25 17.80
CA TRP A 402 4.65 -24.51 19.06
C TRP A 402 6.01 -23.91 19.42
N VAL A 403 6.01 -22.61 19.74
CA VAL A 403 7.20 -21.90 20.23
C VAL A 403 6.83 -21.33 21.60
N ASP A 404 7.42 -21.88 22.67
CA ASP A 404 7.19 -21.36 24.03
C ASP A 404 8.12 -20.19 24.33
N SER A 405 7.72 -19.29 25.23
CA SER A 405 8.55 -18.17 25.68
C SER A 405 9.12 -17.35 24.53
N VAL A 406 8.27 -16.94 23.59
CA VAL A 406 8.68 -16.19 22.38
C VAL A 406 9.53 -15.00 22.75
N ARG A 407 10.73 -14.98 22.18
CA ARG A 407 11.66 -13.86 22.29
C ARG A 407 11.69 -13.16 20.95
N MET A 408 11.22 -11.91 20.89
CA MET A 408 11.12 -11.13 19.67
C MET A 408 11.40 -9.65 19.93
N TYR A 409 12.06 -9.02 18.97
CA TYR A 409 12.54 -7.64 19.05
C TYR A 409 12.36 -6.90 17.71
N GLN A 410 11.29 -7.16 16.96
CA GLN A 410 11.09 -6.62 15.60
C GLN A 410 11.03 -5.09 15.58
N LYS A 411 10.45 -4.45 16.62
CA LYS A 411 10.43 -2.97 16.72
C LYS A 411 11.73 -2.31 17.13
N VAL A 412 12.67 -3.03 17.74
CA VAL A 412 13.90 -2.43 18.29
C VAL A 412 14.67 -1.72 17.18
N ALA A 413 15.07 -0.47 17.41
CA ALA A 413 15.85 0.28 16.44
C ALA A 413 17.35 0.16 16.77
N VAL A 414 18.15 -0.27 15.80
CA VAL A 414 19.61 -0.38 15.91
C VAL A 414 20.22 0.45 14.80
N ASN A 415 20.82 1.58 15.13
CA ASN A 415 21.43 2.47 14.13
C ASN A 415 22.81 2.96 14.60
N PRO A 416 23.79 3.11 13.69
CA PRO A 416 25.05 3.74 14.03
C PRO A 416 24.83 5.22 14.36
N LEU A 417 25.52 5.72 15.38
CA LEU A 417 25.55 7.16 15.68
C LEU A 417 26.20 7.92 14.53
N GLU A 418 27.31 7.38 14.03
CA GLU A 418 28.04 7.89 12.88
C GLU A 418 28.58 6.72 12.06
N ILE A 419 28.59 6.88 10.74
CA ILE A 419 29.22 5.94 9.82
C ILE A 419 29.77 6.70 8.60
N PRO A 420 31.02 6.46 8.19
CA PRO A 420 31.55 7.05 6.98
C PRO A 420 30.74 6.62 5.74
N SER A 421 30.50 7.56 4.84
CA SER A 421 29.81 7.28 3.57
C SER A 421 30.66 6.45 2.61
N ILE A 422 31.98 6.44 2.81
CA ILE A 422 32.97 5.65 2.07
C ILE A 422 33.72 4.76 3.04
N LEU A 423 33.73 3.45 2.75
CA LEU A 423 34.45 2.43 3.49
C LEU A 423 35.59 1.88 2.63
N GLU A 424 36.75 1.64 3.23
CA GLU A 424 37.81 0.86 2.60
C GLU A 424 37.40 -0.62 2.53
N LYS A 425 37.70 -1.30 1.42
CA LYS A 425 37.41 -2.74 1.24
C LYS A 425 38.06 -3.66 2.29
N GLY A 426 37.34 -4.67 2.75
CA GLY A 426 37.85 -5.72 3.66
C GLY A 426 38.37 -5.22 5.02
N LYS A 427 38.04 -3.99 5.42
CA LYS A 427 38.52 -3.37 6.65
C LYS A 427 37.50 -3.52 7.77
N THR A 428 38.03 -3.73 8.98
CA THR A 428 37.22 -3.66 10.20
C THR A 428 36.98 -2.20 10.57
N LEU A 429 35.71 -1.84 10.75
CA LEU A 429 35.25 -0.54 11.22
C LEU A 429 34.73 -0.68 12.65
N LYS A 430 35.31 0.10 13.55
CA LYS A 430 34.76 0.34 14.90
C LYS A 430 33.71 1.42 14.82
N LEU A 431 32.55 1.17 15.41
CA LEU A 431 31.43 2.10 15.40
C LEU A 431 30.63 2.00 16.70
N LYS A 432 29.91 3.07 17.00
CA LYS A 432 28.97 3.12 18.13
C LYS A 432 27.56 2.93 17.62
N LEU A 433 26.87 1.90 18.12
CA LEU A 433 25.47 1.65 17.82
C LEU A 433 24.59 2.21 18.92
N LYS A 434 23.59 3.00 18.54
CA LYS A 434 22.45 3.32 19.38
C LYS A 434 21.40 2.24 19.23
N ILE A 435 21.04 1.60 20.33
CA ILE A 435 19.95 0.62 20.41
C ILE A 435 18.81 1.25 21.20
N GLU A 436 17.66 1.41 20.57
CA GLU A 436 16.47 2.03 21.16
C GLU A 436 15.42 0.96 21.46
N ASN A 437 14.95 0.92 22.70
CA ASN A 437 13.85 0.08 23.15
C ASN A 437 12.52 0.84 22.99
N PRO A 438 11.68 0.50 22.00
CA PRO A 438 10.39 1.16 21.79
C PRO A 438 9.28 0.59 22.66
N TYR A 439 9.53 -0.47 23.45
CA TYR A 439 8.50 -1.12 24.26
C TYR A 439 8.26 -0.39 25.59
N ASP A 440 7.09 -0.61 26.18
CA ASP A 440 6.73 -0.11 27.51
C ASP A 440 7.34 -0.94 28.67
N GLN A 441 8.29 -1.81 28.35
CA GLN A 441 8.95 -2.71 29.31
C GLN A 441 10.44 -2.80 29.00
N GLU A 442 11.26 -3.11 30.01
CA GLU A 442 12.68 -3.42 29.81
C GLU A 442 12.86 -4.58 28.83
N ILE A 443 13.91 -4.50 27.99
CA ILE A 443 14.38 -5.60 27.17
C ILE A 443 15.76 -6.07 27.60
N TYR A 444 15.98 -7.38 27.49
CA TYR A 444 17.26 -8.02 27.76
C TYR A 444 17.77 -8.71 26.49
N LEU A 445 18.94 -8.31 26.01
CA LEU A 445 19.52 -8.82 24.75
C LEU A 445 20.55 -9.94 24.94
N GLY A 446 20.97 -10.23 26.19
CA GLY A 446 21.88 -11.34 26.52
C GLY A 446 21.21 -12.70 26.54
N ASN A 447 21.97 -13.79 26.61
CA ASN A 447 21.44 -15.15 26.44
C ASN A 447 21.36 -15.97 27.72
N ALA A 448 22.00 -15.50 28.81
CA ALA A 448 21.94 -16.16 30.09
C ALA A 448 20.49 -16.39 30.57
N GLY A 449 20.14 -17.65 30.81
CA GLY A 449 18.82 -18.07 31.29
C GLY A 449 17.67 -17.91 30.29
N GLN A 450 17.97 -17.62 29.01
CA GLN A 450 16.95 -17.49 27.97
C GLN A 450 16.79 -18.81 27.19
N LYS A 451 15.54 -19.17 26.87
CA LYS A 451 15.24 -20.36 26.05
C LYS A 451 15.73 -20.20 24.60
N TRP A 452 15.65 -18.99 24.06
CA TRP A 452 15.99 -18.67 22.68
C TRP A 452 17.15 -17.68 22.64
N ALA A 453 18.17 -18.00 21.84
CA ALA A 453 19.31 -17.13 21.63
C ALA A 453 18.87 -15.85 20.90
N CYS A 454 19.40 -14.71 21.33
CA CYS A 454 19.33 -13.42 20.67
C CYS A 454 20.73 -13.05 20.20
N VAL A 455 20.85 -12.76 18.91
CA VAL A 455 22.11 -12.43 18.25
C VAL A 455 21.92 -11.16 17.45
N LEU A 456 22.79 -10.17 17.66
CA LEU A 456 22.84 -8.99 16.79
C LEU A 456 23.75 -9.30 15.61
N GLU A 457 23.24 -9.11 14.41
CA GLU A 457 23.91 -9.41 13.15
C GLU A 457 23.90 -8.17 12.25
N TYR A 458 24.82 -8.14 11.29
CA TYR A 458 24.85 -7.12 10.25
C TYR A 458 25.04 -7.75 8.88
N GLY A 459 24.53 -7.08 7.84
CA GLY A 459 24.61 -7.56 6.47
C GLY A 459 24.63 -6.40 5.47
N TYR A 460 25.14 -6.68 4.27
CA TYR A 460 25.19 -5.72 3.17
C TYR A 460 24.30 -6.18 2.02
N LYS A 461 23.37 -5.31 1.60
CA LYS A 461 22.58 -5.50 0.38
C LYS A 461 23.30 -4.89 -0.82
N LYS A 462 23.39 -5.62 -1.93
CA LYS A 462 23.86 -5.11 -3.22
C LYS A 462 22.81 -5.41 -4.29
N GLY A 463 22.20 -4.37 -4.85
CA GLY A 463 21.03 -4.56 -5.73
C GLY A 463 19.84 -5.08 -4.94
N GLU A 464 19.28 -6.22 -5.35
CA GLU A 464 18.16 -6.86 -4.65
C GLU A 464 18.58 -7.97 -3.67
N ASP A 465 19.83 -8.40 -3.71
CA ASP A 465 20.30 -9.53 -2.92
C ASP A 465 21.04 -9.06 -1.66
N PHE A 466 20.71 -9.69 -0.54
CA PHE A 466 21.52 -9.59 0.67
C PHE A 466 22.69 -10.56 0.57
N GLY A 467 23.88 -10.08 0.95
CA GLY A 467 25.00 -10.97 1.25
C GLY A 467 24.76 -11.75 2.55
N GLU A 468 25.75 -12.55 2.93
CA GLU A 468 25.74 -13.25 4.21
C GLU A 468 25.67 -12.26 5.38
N PHE A 469 24.86 -12.60 6.38
CA PHE A 469 24.82 -11.86 7.63
C PHE A 469 25.87 -12.41 8.60
N LYS A 470 26.66 -11.50 9.15
CA LYS A 470 27.70 -11.81 10.12
C LYS A 470 27.22 -11.44 11.52
N ILE A 471 27.59 -12.27 12.50
CA ILE A 471 27.38 -11.95 13.92
C ILE A 471 28.21 -10.72 14.26
N LEU A 472 27.56 -9.72 14.83
CA LEU A 472 28.21 -8.50 15.27
C LEU A 472 29.09 -8.80 16.49
N LYS A 473 30.35 -8.38 16.45
CA LYS A 473 31.24 -8.46 17.61
C LYS A 473 30.85 -7.36 18.61
N ALA A 474 29.99 -7.70 19.56
CA ALA A 474 29.55 -6.84 20.66
C ALA A 474 29.16 -7.68 21.88
N ASP A 475 29.41 -7.17 23.09
CA ASP A 475 28.95 -7.82 24.34
C ASP A 475 27.50 -7.42 24.63
N LEU A 476 26.58 -8.38 24.47
CA LEU A 476 25.16 -8.20 24.76
C LEU A 476 24.75 -8.89 26.07
N GLU A 477 25.62 -9.67 26.72
CA GLU A 477 25.23 -10.60 27.79
C GLU A 477 24.68 -9.89 29.03
N LYS A 478 25.10 -8.64 29.27
CA LYS A 478 24.60 -7.81 30.37
C LYS A 478 23.67 -6.68 29.89
N LEU A 479 23.33 -6.64 28.61
CA LEU A 479 22.63 -5.51 28.02
C LEU A 479 21.13 -5.54 28.35
N ARG A 480 20.74 -4.68 29.28
CA ARG A 480 19.35 -4.38 29.65
C ARG A 480 19.03 -2.93 29.27
N ILE A 481 17.91 -2.74 28.58
CA ILE A 481 17.51 -1.42 28.08
C ILE A 481 16.13 -1.12 28.68
N PRO A 482 16.00 -0.12 29.57
CA PRO A 482 14.71 0.25 30.16
C PRO A 482 13.68 0.64 29.10
N ALA A 483 12.41 0.63 29.49
CA ALA A 483 11.29 1.00 28.62
C ALA A 483 11.49 2.40 28.02
N LYS A 484 11.24 2.55 26.70
CA LYS A 484 11.35 3.82 25.96
C LYS A 484 12.72 4.52 26.06
N GLN A 485 13.78 3.78 26.41
CA GLN A 485 15.14 4.32 26.51
C GLN A 485 16.04 3.76 25.41
N SER A 486 17.22 4.36 25.29
CA SER A 486 18.26 3.92 24.38
C SER A 486 19.59 3.78 25.08
N VAL A 487 20.42 2.86 24.62
CA VAL A 487 21.80 2.69 25.06
C VAL A 487 22.74 2.73 23.86
N THR A 488 24.00 3.05 24.14
CA THR A 488 25.07 3.02 23.13
C THR A 488 26.01 1.87 23.45
N ILE A 489 26.36 1.09 22.43
CA ILE A 489 27.36 0.02 22.52
C ILE A 489 28.46 0.23 21.50
N ASP A 490 29.66 -0.23 21.82
CA ASP A 490 30.74 -0.36 20.85
C ASP A 490 30.54 -1.65 20.03
N ALA A 491 30.81 -1.56 18.73
CA ALA A 491 30.65 -2.65 17.80
C ALA A 491 31.72 -2.63 16.71
N GLU A 492 32.02 -3.80 16.18
CA GLU A 492 32.91 -3.96 15.02
C GLU A 492 32.16 -4.63 13.86
N ILE A 493 32.25 -4.01 12.68
CA ILE A 493 31.80 -4.60 11.41
C ILE A 493 32.96 -4.69 10.44
N GLU A 494 32.83 -5.54 9.44
CA GLU A 494 33.78 -5.73 8.35
C GLU A 494 33.14 -5.31 7.03
N SER A 495 33.80 -4.43 6.29
CA SER A 495 33.31 -3.98 4.99
C SER A 495 33.43 -5.07 3.91
N PRO A 496 32.57 -5.04 2.87
CA PRO A 496 32.69 -5.95 1.72
C PRO A 496 34.05 -5.89 1.03
N GLU A 497 34.48 -7.00 0.44
CA GLU A 497 35.71 -7.07 -0.38
C GLU A 497 35.55 -6.42 -1.76
N ALA A 498 34.33 -6.42 -2.28
CA ALA A 498 34.03 -5.92 -3.62
C ALA A 498 33.63 -4.45 -3.58
N ASN A 499 34.17 -3.66 -4.50
CA ASN A 499 33.76 -2.27 -4.69
C ASN A 499 32.29 -2.17 -5.10
N GLY A 500 31.66 -1.08 -4.69
CA GLY A 500 30.28 -0.79 -5.06
C GLY A 500 29.50 0.00 -4.03
N LYS A 501 28.23 0.24 -4.36
CA LYS A 501 27.26 0.84 -3.45
C LYS A 501 26.49 -0.27 -2.76
N TYR A 502 26.44 -0.20 -1.43
CA TYR A 502 25.76 -1.17 -0.58
C TYR A 502 24.75 -0.48 0.32
N LYS A 503 23.79 -1.27 0.83
CA LYS A 503 22.98 -0.90 1.98
C LYS A 503 23.37 -1.76 3.17
N LEU A 504 23.99 -1.17 4.18
CA LEU A 504 24.25 -1.82 5.46
C LEU A 504 22.94 -1.89 6.26
N ILE A 505 22.67 -3.06 6.84
CA ILE A 505 21.59 -3.23 7.80
C ILE A 505 22.02 -4.00 9.03
N PHE A 506 21.36 -3.75 10.15
CA PHE A 506 21.48 -4.50 11.39
C PHE A 506 20.19 -5.28 11.67
N SER A 507 20.34 -6.47 12.22
CA SER A 507 19.24 -7.40 12.50
C SER A 507 19.44 -8.09 13.84
N LEU A 508 18.42 -8.04 14.70
CA LEU A 508 18.33 -8.87 15.89
C LEU A 508 17.65 -10.18 15.48
N ARG A 509 18.41 -11.27 15.52
CA ARG A 509 17.93 -12.64 15.32
C ARG A 509 17.58 -13.27 16.64
N THR A 510 16.40 -13.85 16.72
CA THR A 510 15.94 -14.60 17.88
C THR A 510 15.39 -15.93 17.42
N ASP A 511 16.00 -17.04 17.85
CA ASP A 511 15.58 -18.36 17.41
C ASP A 511 14.11 -18.66 17.82
N PRO A 512 13.32 -19.37 16.98
CA PRO A 512 13.66 -19.93 15.67
C PRO A 512 13.46 -18.95 14.49
N PHE A 513 13.24 -17.66 14.75
CA PHE A 513 12.99 -16.66 13.72
C PHE A 513 14.28 -16.18 13.07
N SER A 514 14.22 -15.86 11.77
CA SER A 514 15.39 -15.43 10.98
C SER A 514 15.88 -14.01 11.30
N GLY A 515 15.30 -13.32 12.28
CA GLY A 515 15.67 -11.94 12.64
C GLY A 515 15.01 -10.88 11.76
N ALA A 516 14.66 -9.75 12.38
CA ALA A 516 13.96 -8.64 11.73
C ALA A 516 14.95 -7.59 11.22
N ARG A 517 14.50 -6.68 10.36
CA ARG A 517 15.32 -5.52 9.97
C ARG A 517 15.21 -4.41 11.02
N ASN A 518 16.18 -4.36 11.93
CA ASN A 518 16.21 -3.44 13.07
C ASN A 518 16.85 -2.08 12.78
N SER A 519 17.51 -1.91 11.64
CA SER A 519 18.03 -0.61 11.20
C SER A 519 17.26 -0.04 10.01
N ASN A 520 17.53 1.23 9.69
CA ASN A 520 17.28 1.75 8.36
C ASN A 520 18.24 1.11 7.34
N MET A 521 17.95 1.21 6.04
CA MET A 521 18.89 0.82 4.98
C MET A 521 19.96 1.90 4.78
N ILE A 522 21.09 1.73 5.46
CA ILE A 522 22.16 2.74 5.54
C ILE A 522 23.02 2.67 4.28
N SER A 523 23.09 3.76 3.51
CA SER A 523 23.85 3.78 2.25
C SER A 523 25.34 3.93 2.53
N VAL A 524 26.15 3.01 2.00
CA VAL A 524 27.62 3.07 2.08
C VAL A 524 28.24 2.75 0.73
N THR A 525 29.38 3.35 0.42
CA THR A 525 30.17 3.05 -0.77
C THR A 525 31.48 2.39 -0.36
N VAL A 526 31.80 1.23 -0.93
CA VAL A 526 33.07 0.54 -0.67
C VAL A 526 34.04 0.83 -1.80
N LYS A 527 35.27 1.24 -1.46
CA LYS A 527 36.34 1.60 -2.40
C LYS A 527 37.67 0.94 -2.07
#